data_AF-A0A9D5ZNA2-F1
#
_entry.id   AF-A0A9D5ZNA2-F1
#
_cell.length_a   1.000
_cell.length_b   1.000
_cell.length_c   1.000
_cell.angle_alpha   90.00
_cell.angle_beta   90.00
_cell.angle_gamma   90.00
#
_symmetry.space_group_name_H-M   'P 1'
#
loop_
_entity.id
_entity.type
_entity.pdbx_description
1 polymer ?
#
loop_
_entity_poly.entity_id
_entity_poly.type
_entity_poly.pdbx_seq_one_letter_code
_entity_poly.pdbx_strand_id
1 'polypeptide(L)'
;MYYNLTHDEAKKVINNIRSLIQKYFKENGLTYAIFGKSEGLDSSVIAGLLSNLDGVKPIGVIMPCESNVDAEKIARIVLEHFNIPFIKVDLTKEYHFLLGHLYSSEGIHGQLSAILKQYNDNNSLKELPNKKARAIGNIKARLRMINLYHIAQLTGGIVLSTDNLSELWMGFWTLNGDVGDLAPIQHLWKGLEEYTIAEVLGIPKESIEAVPTDGLDIIPGGTDQDQLGLPYHDLDKVIIALLH
;
A
#
# COMPACT_ATOMS: atom_id res chain seq x y z
N MET A 1 10.98 -2.86 27.41
CA MET A 1 11.97 -2.80 26.32
C MET A 1 11.69 -1.55 25.51
N TYR A 2 12.70 -0.73 25.23
CA TYR A 2 12.58 0.28 24.17
C TYR A 2 12.77 -0.47 22.86
N TYR A 3 11.76 -0.47 22.00
CA TYR A 3 11.76 -1.22 20.74
C TYR A 3 12.19 -0.37 19.54
N ASN A 4 12.54 0.90 19.74
CA ASN A 4 12.92 1.78 18.65
C ASN A 4 14.37 1.51 18.22
N LEU A 5 14.57 1.43 16.91
CA LEU A 5 15.91 1.32 16.33
C LEU A 5 16.72 2.57 16.63
N THR A 6 18.00 2.39 16.96
CA THR A 6 19.01 3.45 16.80
C THR A 6 19.30 3.68 15.31
N HIS A 7 19.87 4.83 14.95
CA HIS A 7 20.26 5.10 13.56
C HIS A 7 21.27 4.07 13.00
N ASP A 8 22.17 3.55 13.84
CA ASP A 8 23.14 2.56 13.40
C ASP A 8 22.53 1.16 13.23
N GLU A 9 21.53 0.81 14.04
CA GLU A 9 20.72 -0.39 13.80
C GLU A 9 19.88 -0.25 12.54
N ALA A 10 19.22 0.89 12.33
CA ALA A 10 18.46 1.18 11.12
C ALA A 10 19.33 1.08 9.85
N LYS A 11 20.57 1.60 9.87
CA LYS A 11 21.53 1.42 8.75
C LYS A 11 21.82 -0.05 8.46
N LYS A 12 22.00 -0.88 9.50
CA LYS A 12 22.23 -2.33 9.33
C LYS A 12 21.02 -3.01 8.72
N VAL A 13 19.82 -2.69 9.20
CA VAL A 13 18.55 -3.20 8.65
C VAL A 13 18.42 -2.81 7.17
N ILE A 14 18.61 -1.53 6.83
CA ILE A 14 18.57 -1.03 5.45
C ILE A 14 19.54 -1.80 4.54
N ASN A 15 20.79 -1.97 4.99
CA ASN A 15 21.81 -2.67 4.20
C ASN A 15 21.46 -4.15 3.99
N ASN A 16 20.88 -4.80 5.00
CA ASN A 16 20.43 -6.18 4.90
C ASN A 16 19.28 -6.31 3.91
N ILE A 17 18.26 -5.44 4.00
CA ILE A 17 17.12 -5.43 3.08
C ILE A 17 17.59 -5.20 1.65
N ARG A 18 18.43 -4.19 1.41
CA ARG A 18 19.02 -3.91 0.10
C ARG A 18 19.78 -5.11 -0.47
N SER A 19 20.59 -5.76 0.35
CA SER A 19 21.33 -6.96 -0.05
C SER A 19 20.40 -8.12 -0.43
N LEU A 20 19.30 -8.31 0.31
CA LEU A 20 18.29 -9.33 0.00
C LEU A 20 17.57 -9.03 -1.31
N ILE A 21 17.17 -7.78 -1.56
CA ILE A 21 16.56 -7.37 -2.83
C ILE A 21 17.52 -7.64 -3.99
N GLN A 22 18.78 -7.17 -3.90
CA GLN A 22 19.77 -7.36 -4.97
C GLN A 22 20.04 -8.84 -5.25
N LYS A 23 20.17 -9.64 -4.19
CA LYS A 23 20.35 -11.09 -4.31
C LYS A 23 19.16 -11.72 -5.03
N TYR A 24 17.94 -11.40 -4.61
CA TYR A 24 16.72 -11.93 -5.22
C TYR A 24 16.63 -11.56 -6.71
N PHE A 25 16.91 -10.30 -7.06
CA PHE A 25 16.88 -9.85 -8.46
C PHE A 25 17.93 -10.58 -9.30
N LYS A 26 19.15 -10.69 -8.79
CA LYS A 26 20.26 -11.37 -9.48
C LYS A 26 19.98 -12.86 -9.70
N GLU A 27 19.51 -13.57 -8.67
CA GLU A 27 19.26 -15.02 -8.73
C GLU A 27 18.10 -15.39 -9.66
N ASN A 28 17.13 -14.48 -9.82
CA ASN A 28 15.96 -14.70 -10.66
C ASN A 28 16.05 -14.01 -12.04
N GLY A 29 17.18 -13.40 -12.38
CA GLY A 29 17.37 -12.70 -13.67
C GLY A 29 16.42 -11.51 -13.87
N LEU A 30 15.99 -10.88 -12.78
CA LEU A 30 15.06 -9.75 -12.78
C LEU A 30 15.83 -8.43 -12.95
N THR A 31 15.15 -7.42 -13.49
CA THR A 31 15.72 -6.08 -13.66
C THR A 31 14.81 -5.00 -13.11
N TYR A 32 13.50 -5.06 -13.36
CA TYR A 32 12.57 -3.99 -13.03
C TYR A 32 11.78 -4.27 -11.76
N ALA A 33 11.78 -3.30 -10.84
CA ALA A 33 11.01 -3.30 -9.62
C ALA A 33 9.86 -2.28 -9.75
N ILE A 34 8.62 -2.75 -9.82
CA ILE A 34 7.44 -1.91 -10.01
C ILE A 34 6.77 -1.72 -8.66
N PHE A 35 6.43 -0.50 -8.29
CA PHE A 35 5.70 -0.27 -7.03
C PHE A 35 4.75 0.93 -7.15
N GLY A 36 3.64 0.84 -6.42
CA GLY A 36 2.71 1.96 -6.27
C GLY A 36 3.32 3.01 -5.35
N LYS A 37 3.36 4.27 -5.78
CA LYS A 37 3.74 5.39 -4.93
C LYS A 37 2.50 6.20 -4.54
N SER A 38 2.15 6.14 -3.25
CA SER A 38 1.18 7.02 -2.59
C SER A 38 1.89 8.19 -1.90
N GLU A 39 1.20 8.99 -1.10
CA GLU A 39 1.75 9.98 -0.18
C GLU A 39 2.42 9.33 1.05
N GLY A 40 2.01 8.11 1.39
CA GLY A 40 2.35 7.42 2.63
C GLY A 40 3.82 7.02 2.76
N LEU A 41 4.20 6.79 4.01
CA LEU A 41 5.56 6.43 4.43
C LEU A 41 6.05 5.12 3.80
N ASP A 42 5.20 4.09 3.72
CA ASP A 42 5.62 2.74 3.34
C ASP A 42 6.17 2.69 1.92
N SER A 43 5.41 3.25 0.97
CA SER A 43 5.84 3.38 -0.41
C SER A 43 7.06 4.31 -0.57
N SER A 44 7.27 5.25 0.35
CA SER A 44 8.48 6.08 0.38
C SER A 44 9.70 5.32 0.88
N VAL A 45 9.54 4.43 1.86
CA VAL A 45 10.62 3.56 2.34
C VAL A 45 11.05 2.60 1.25
N ILE A 46 10.11 2.04 0.49
CA ILE A 46 10.42 1.26 -0.71
C ILE A 46 11.23 2.09 -1.73
N ALA A 47 10.81 3.34 -2.03
CA ALA A 47 11.57 4.22 -2.90
C ALA A 47 13.01 4.46 -2.40
N GLY A 48 13.17 4.77 -1.10
CA GLY A 48 14.49 4.97 -0.49
C GLY A 48 15.35 3.71 -0.52
N LEU A 49 14.78 2.53 -0.27
CA LEU A 49 15.48 1.25 -0.32
C LEU A 49 16.01 0.94 -1.72
N LEU A 50 15.23 1.23 -2.77
CA LEU A 50 15.58 0.99 -4.17
C LEU A 50 16.52 2.03 -4.77
N SER A 51 16.62 3.22 -4.15
CA SER A 51 17.47 4.30 -4.63
C SER A 51 18.94 3.86 -4.75
N ASN A 52 19.52 4.04 -5.94
CA ASN A 52 20.91 3.70 -6.26
C ASN A 52 21.27 2.22 -6.02
N LEU A 53 20.30 1.31 -6.09
CA LEU A 53 20.53 -0.11 -5.86
C LEU A 53 21.02 -0.79 -7.14
N ASP A 54 22.28 -1.24 -7.14
CA ASP A 54 22.89 -1.86 -8.32
C ASP A 54 22.15 -3.14 -8.74
N GLY A 55 21.96 -3.32 -10.04
CA GLY A 55 21.21 -4.43 -10.63
C GLY A 55 19.69 -4.32 -10.53
N VAL A 56 19.14 -3.27 -9.91
CA VAL A 56 17.69 -3.08 -9.73
C VAL A 56 17.26 -1.75 -10.32
N LYS A 57 16.25 -1.76 -11.20
CA LYS A 57 15.71 -0.56 -11.85
C LYS A 57 14.29 -0.30 -11.35
N PRO A 58 14.10 0.64 -10.41
CA PRO A 58 12.77 0.97 -9.92
C PRO A 58 11.94 1.74 -10.94
N ILE A 59 10.64 1.45 -10.99
CA ILE A 59 9.63 2.25 -11.68
C ILE A 59 8.51 2.57 -10.68
N GLY A 60 8.38 3.84 -10.33
CA GLY A 60 7.29 4.33 -9.50
C GLY A 60 6.00 4.51 -10.31
N VAL A 61 4.86 4.16 -9.73
CA VAL A 61 3.55 4.32 -10.38
C VAL A 61 2.62 5.10 -9.46
N ILE A 62 2.26 6.32 -9.87
CA ILE A 62 1.32 7.17 -9.13
C ILE A 62 -0.08 6.92 -9.69
N MET A 63 -0.99 6.44 -8.85
CA MET A 63 -2.31 5.97 -9.27
C MET A 63 -3.45 6.63 -8.48
N PRO A 64 -3.71 7.93 -8.69
CA PRO A 64 -4.81 8.61 -8.00
C PRO A 64 -6.15 8.00 -8.44
N CYS A 65 -7.09 7.96 -7.50
CA CYS A 65 -8.46 7.49 -7.74
C CYS A 65 -9.41 8.25 -6.83
N GLU A 66 -9.94 9.38 -7.33
CA GLU A 66 -10.62 10.40 -6.51
C GLU A 66 -9.73 10.98 -5.38
N SER A 67 -8.42 10.84 -5.50
CA SER A 67 -7.45 11.33 -4.51
C SER A 67 -7.28 12.84 -4.61
N ASN A 68 -6.93 13.50 -3.50
CA ASN A 68 -6.65 14.93 -3.52
C ASN A 68 -5.32 15.23 -4.25
N VAL A 69 -5.15 16.49 -4.68
CA VAL A 69 -3.99 16.92 -5.48
C VAL A 69 -2.69 16.93 -4.64
N ASP A 70 -2.78 17.07 -3.32
CA ASP A 70 -1.61 17.16 -2.47
C ASP A 70 -0.94 15.80 -2.23
N ALA A 71 -1.73 14.73 -2.17
CA ALA A 71 -1.23 13.35 -2.10
C ALA A 71 -0.34 13.01 -3.31
N GLU A 72 -0.79 13.38 -4.52
CA GLU A 72 0.00 13.20 -5.74
C GLU A 72 1.31 14.00 -5.70
N LYS A 73 1.30 15.23 -5.17
CA LYS A 73 2.51 16.05 -5.06
C LYS A 73 3.54 15.39 -4.15
N ILE A 74 3.12 14.89 -2.99
CA ILE A 74 4.02 14.20 -2.04
C ILE A 74 4.66 12.97 -2.70
N ALA A 75 3.85 12.15 -3.40
CA ALA A 75 4.34 11.00 -4.14
C ALA A 75 5.45 11.40 -5.15
N ARG A 76 5.22 12.47 -5.92
CA ARG A 76 6.19 13.00 -6.90
C ARG A 76 7.47 13.50 -6.23
N ILE A 77 7.35 14.28 -5.14
CA ILE A 77 8.50 14.81 -4.40
C ILE A 77 9.47 13.68 -4.01
N VAL A 78 8.94 12.57 -3.49
CA VAL A 78 9.77 11.43 -3.07
C VAL A 78 10.43 10.73 -4.26
N LEU A 79 9.69 10.50 -5.35
CA LEU A 79 10.24 9.86 -6.54
C LEU A 79 11.34 10.71 -7.20
N GLU A 80 11.12 12.02 -7.30
CA GLU A 80 12.10 12.98 -7.81
C GLU A 80 13.33 13.07 -6.89
N HIS A 81 13.12 13.09 -5.57
CA HIS A 81 14.20 13.10 -4.58
C HIS A 81 15.18 11.94 -4.77
N PHE A 82 14.67 10.74 -5.04
CA PHE A 82 15.49 9.54 -5.27
C PHE A 82 15.85 9.29 -6.75
N ASN A 83 15.51 10.22 -7.66
CA ASN A 83 15.71 10.08 -9.11
C ASN A 83 15.09 8.78 -9.69
N ILE A 84 13.94 8.37 -9.19
CA ILE A 84 13.22 7.18 -9.65
C ILE A 84 12.32 7.57 -10.82
N PRO A 85 12.48 6.94 -12.00
CA PRO A 85 11.55 7.13 -13.11
C PRO A 85 10.14 6.70 -12.73
N PHE A 86 9.13 7.48 -13.14
CA PHE A 86 7.76 7.19 -12.77
C PHE A 86 6.75 7.51 -13.86
N ILE A 87 5.59 6.88 -13.75
CA ILE A 87 4.41 7.13 -14.57
C ILE A 87 3.20 7.47 -13.70
N LYS A 88 2.26 8.22 -14.27
CA LYS A 88 0.97 8.51 -13.65
C LYS A 88 -0.13 7.80 -14.43
N VAL A 89 -1.00 7.10 -13.72
CA VAL A 89 -2.21 6.47 -14.26
C VAL A 89 -3.39 6.91 -13.40
N ASP A 90 -4.16 7.89 -13.87
CA ASP A 90 -5.38 8.32 -13.18
C ASP A 90 -6.48 7.27 -13.39
N LEU A 91 -6.93 6.63 -12.32
CA LEU A 91 -7.87 5.51 -12.35
C LEU A 91 -9.32 5.96 -12.15
N THR A 92 -9.57 7.26 -11.99
CA THR A 92 -10.87 7.78 -11.56
C THR A 92 -11.97 7.42 -12.55
N LYS A 93 -11.70 7.47 -13.86
CA LYS A 93 -12.71 7.18 -14.90
C LYS A 93 -13.05 5.70 -14.94
N GLU A 94 -12.04 4.84 -14.89
CA GLU A 94 -12.14 3.39 -14.90
C GLU A 94 -12.89 2.90 -13.66
N TYR A 95 -12.57 3.50 -12.51
CA TYR A 95 -13.26 3.26 -11.25
C TYR A 95 -14.75 3.61 -11.32
N HIS A 96 -15.12 4.80 -11.79
CA HIS A 96 -16.52 5.19 -11.93
C HIS A 96 -17.28 4.33 -12.93
N PHE A 97 -16.66 3.99 -14.06
CA PHE A 97 -17.25 3.10 -15.05
C PHE A 97 -17.55 1.73 -14.44
N LEU A 98 -16.56 1.13 -13.77
CA LEU A 98 -16.71 -0.17 -13.14
C LEU A 98 -17.76 -0.13 -12.03
N LEU A 99 -17.76 0.89 -11.17
CA LEU A 99 -18.78 1.05 -10.14
C LEU A 99 -20.18 1.18 -10.72
N GLY A 100 -20.36 2.00 -11.75
CA GLY A 100 -21.64 2.15 -12.43
C GLY A 100 -22.17 0.82 -12.96
N HIS A 101 -21.30 0.01 -13.57
CA HIS A 101 -21.65 -1.32 -14.03
C HIS A 101 -22.01 -2.26 -12.87
N LEU A 102 -21.16 -2.35 -11.85
CA LEU A 102 -21.33 -3.25 -10.69
C LEU A 102 -22.61 -2.97 -9.90
N TYR A 103 -23.00 -1.70 -9.78
CA TYR A 103 -24.16 -1.26 -9.01
C TYR A 103 -25.44 -1.04 -9.85
N SER A 104 -25.40 -1.33 -11.15
CA SER A 104 -26.59 -1.31 -12.01
C SER A 104 -27.56 -2.45 -11.67
N SER A 105 -28.80 -2.37 -12.18
CA SER A 105 -29.81 -3.43 -12.02
C SER A 105 -29.39 -4.76 -12.66
N GLU A 106 -28.58 -4.70 -13.72
CA GLU A 106 -28.03 -5.87 -14.41
C GLU A 106 -26.66 -6.27 -13.85
N GLY A 107 -26.04 -5.43 -13.02
CA GLY A 107 -24.75 -5.66 -12.40
C GLY A 107 -24.80 -6.59 -11.19
N ILE A 108 -23.64 -6.79 -10.56
CA ILE A 108 -23.49 -7.66 -9.39
C ILE A 108 -24.47 -7.27 -8.28
N HIS A 109 -24.68 -5.97 -8.02
CA HIS A 109 -25.59 -5.52 -6.97
C HIS A 109 -27.05 -5.90 -7.27
N GLY A 110 -27.52 -5.69 -8.49
CA GLY A 110 -28.88 -6.03 -8.90
C GLY A 110 -29.12 -7.55 -8.88
N GLN A 111 -28.19 -8.32 -9.44
CA GLN A 111 -28.25 -9.78 -9.45
C GLN A 111 -28.19 -10.36 -8.02
N LEU A 112 -27.29 -9.85 -7.17
CA LEU A 112 -27.17 -10.27 -5.78
C LEU A 112 -28.43 -9.92 -4.97
N SER A 113 -29.04 -8.77 -5.23
CA SER A 113 -30.31 -8.39 -4.59
C SER A 113 -31.44 -9.38 -4.93
N ALA A 114 -31.50 -9.87 -6.17
CA ALA A 114 -32.47 -10.89 -6.57
C ALA A 114 -32.21 -12.23 -5.86
N ILE A 115 -30.95 -12.64 -5.75
CA ILE A 115 -30.53 -13.86 -5.04
C ILE A 115 -30.88 -13.78 -3.55
N LEU A 116 -30.53 -12.68 -2.87
CA LEU A 116 -30.80 -12.52 -1.44
C LEU A 116 -32.31 -12.54 -1.14
N LYS A 117 -33.12 -11.95 -2.03
CA LYS A 117 -34.59 -12.04 -1.95
C LYS A 117 -35.09 -13.49 -2.02
N GLN A 118 -34.49 -14.33 -2.88
CA GLN A 118 -34.82 -15.76 -2.95
C GLN A 118 -34.53 -16.49 -1.62
N TYR A 119 -33.50 -16.07 -0.89
CA TYR A 119 -33.16 -16.59 0.44
C TYR A 119 -33.93 -15.94 1.59
N ASN A 120 -34.92 -15.07 1.31
CA ASN A 120 -35.62 -14.24 2.30
C ASN A 120 -34.68 -13.36 3.16
N ASP A 121 -33.50 -13.03 2.63
CA ASP A 121 -32.53 -12.15 3.28
C ASP A 121 -32.68 -10.72 2.77
N ASN A 122 -33.37 -9.89 3.56
CA ASN A 122 -33.57 -8.47 3.24
C ASN A 122 -32.57 -7.55 3.94
N ASN A 123 -31.63 -8.12 4.70
CA ASN A 123 -30.83 -7.40 5.69
C ASN A 123 -29.33 -7.37 5.34
N SER A 124 -28.79 -8.41 4.68
CA SER A 124 -27.35 -8.51 4.36
C SER A 124 -26.76 -7.36 3.53
N LEU A 125 -27.60 -6.66 2.76
CA LEU A 125 -27.21 -5.45 2.01
C LEU A 125 -27.46 -4.15 2.79
N LYS A 126 -28.28 -4.17 3.84
CA LYS A 126 -28.67 -3.00 4.64
C LYS A 126 -27.86 -2.84 5.93
N GLU A 127 -27.38 -3.93 6.51
CA GLU A 127 -26.96 -3.93 7.92
C GLU A 127 -25.56 -3.40 8.24
N LEU A 128 -24.73 -2.97 7.27
CA LEU A 128 -23.39 -2.45 7.59
C LEU A 128 -22.95 -1.32 6.65
N PRO A 129 -23.01 -0.04 7.05
CA PRO A 129 -22.52 1.11 6.28
C PRO A 129 -21.08 0.92 5.78
N ASN A 130 -20.19 0.43 6.66
CA ASN A 130 -18.77 0.22 6.35
C ASN A 130 -18.53 -0.98 5.41
N LYS A 131 -19.50 -1.87 5.18
CA LYS A 131 -19.34 -2.99 4.23
C LYS A 131 -19.39 -2.50 2.80
N LYS A 132 -20.29 -1.55 2.49
CA LYS A 132 -20.35 -0.92 1.16
C LYS A 132 -19.10 -0.09 0.90
N ALA A 133 -18.68 0.72 1.88
CA ALA A 133 -17.44 1.50 1.78
C ALA A 133 -16.23 0.59 1.53
N ARG A 134 -16.04 -0.48 2.31
CA ARG A 134 -14.98 -1.49 2.09
C ARG A 134 -15.05 -2.17 0.72
N ALA A 135 -16.24 -2.59 0.30
CA ALA A 135 -16.40 -3.21 -1.02
C ALA A 135 -15.98 -2.25 -2.16
N ILE A 136 -16.29 -0.96 -2.02
CA ILE A 136 -15.94 0.07 -2.97
C ILE A 136 -14.45 0.42 -2.91
N GLY A 137 -13.90 0.63 -1.71
CA GLY A 137 -12.47 0.88 -1.48
C GLY A 137 -11.59 -0.23 -2.05
N ASN A 138 -11.95 -1.49 -1.82
CA ASN A 138 -11.22 -2.63 -2.36
C ASN A 138 -11.16 -2.65 -3.90
N ILE A 139 -12.11 -2.01 -4.60
CA ILE A 139 -12.03 -1.84 -6.06
C ILE A 139 -10.89 -0.89 -6.42
N LYS A 140 -10.70 0.22 -5.69
CA LYS A 140 -9.58 1.15 -5.91
C LYS A 140 -8.24 0.40 -5.79
N ALA A 141 -8.06 -0.38 -4.70
CA ALA A 141 -6.86 -1.18 -4.49
C ALA A 141 -6.62 -2.20 -5.62
N ARG A 142 -7.67 -2.90 -6.07
CA ARG A 142 -7.57 -3.88 -7.17
C ARG A 142 -7.30 -3.25 -8.53
N LEU A 143 -7.81 -2.05 -8.80
CA LEU A 143 -7.48 -1.32 -10.02
C LEU A 143 -6.00 -0.92 -10.04
N ARG A 144 -5.44 -0.51 -8.89
CA ARG A 144 -4.00 -0.26 -8.74
C ARG A 144 -3.20 -1.52 -9.03
N MET A 145 -3.58 -2.65 -8.43
CA MET A 145 -2.98 -3.97 -8.67
C MET A 145 -2.92 -4.34 -10.15
N ILE A 146 -4.04 -4.25 -10.86
CA ILE A 146 -4.14 -4.58 -12.29
C ILE A 146 -3.13 -3.77 -13.11
N ASN A 147 -3.00 -2.47 -12.81
CA ASN A 147 -2.08 -1.60 -13.53
C ASN A 147 -0.62 -1.91 -13.21
N LEU A 148 -0.28 -2.12 -11.93
CA LEU A 148 1.07 -2.50 -11.51
C LEU A 148 1.53 -3.78 -12.19
N TYR A 149 0.71 -4.82 -12.17
CA TYR A 149 1.03 -6.10 -12.82
C TYR A 149 1.05 -5.99 -14.36
N HIS A 150 0.21 -5.14 -14.95
CA HIS A 150 0.30 -4.88 -16.38
C HIS A 150 1.66 -4.28 -16.76
N ILE A 151 2.14 -3.29 -16.01
CA ILE A 151 3.46 -2.67 -16.20
C ILE A 151 4.59 -3.68 -15.96
N ALA A 152 4.50 -4.47 -14.89
CA ALA A 152 5.47 -5.52 -14.59
C ALA A 152 5.59 -6.52 -15.75
N GLN A 153 4.46 -6.99 -16.29
CA GLN A 153 4.43 -7.92 -17.42
C GLN A 153 5.02 -7.32 -18.71
N LEU A 154 4.77 -6.04 -18.99
CA LEU A 154 5.33 -5.36 -20.16
C LEU A 154 6.85 -5.16 -20.07
N THR A 155 7.39 -5.09 -18.86
CA THR A 155 8.81 -4.82 -18.60
C THR A 155 9.61 -6.08 -18.27
N GLY A 156 8.95 -7.22 -18.04
CA GLY A 156 9.58 -8.40 -17.44
C GLY A 156 10.04 -8.15 -15.99
N GLY A 157 9.36 -7.23 -15.29
CA GLY A 157 9.60 -6.90 -13.89
C GLY A 157 8.69 -7.66 -12.92
N ILE A 158 8.79 -7.29 -11.64
CA ILE A 158 7.92 -7.77 -10.56
C ILE A 158 7.29 -6.59 -9.82
N VAL A 159 6.17 -6.84 -9.15
CA VAL A 159 5.52 -5.85 -8.28
C VAL A 159 6.07 -6.01 -6.86
N LEU A 160 6.48 -4.91 -6.23
CA LEU A 160 6.88 -4.90 -4.82
C LEU A 160 5.70 -4.51 -3.94
N SER A 161 5.50 -5.27 -2.86
CA SER A 161 4.58 -4.93 -1.79
C SER A 161 5.13 -3.78 -0.94
N THR A 162 4.23 -2.99 -0.38
CA THR A 162 4.57 -1.95 0.60
C THR A 162 4.08 -2.29 2.01
N ASP A 163 3.48 -3.46 2.22
CA ASP A 163 2.91 -3.82 3.53
C ASP A 163 4.01 -3.97 4.60
N ASN A 164 3.79 -3.36 5.76
CA ASN A 164 4.65 -3.50 6.94
C ASN A 164 4.18 -4.67 7.85
N LEU A 165 4.97 -4.99 8.88
CA LEU A 165 4.66 -6.11 9.79
C LEU A 165 3.40 -5.87 10.62
N SER A 166 3.12 -4.61 10.98
CA SER A 166 1.93 -4.22 11.74
C SER A 166 0.65 -4.50 10.93
N GLU A 167 0.65 -4.13 9.65
CA GLU A 167 -0.42 -4.44 8.70
C GLU A 167 -0.58 -5.94 8.48
N LEU A 168 0.53 -6.68 8.42
CA LEU A 168 0.53 -8.14 8.33
C LEU A 168 -0.20 -8.82 9.47
N TRP A 169 0.08 -8.41 10.70
CA TRP A 169 -0.59 -8.98 11.86
C TRP A 169 -2.06 -8.58 11.97
N MET A 170 -2.43 -7.41 11.46
CA MET A 170 -3.81 -6.94 11.47
C MET A 170 -4.64 -7.43 10.28
N GLY A 171 -4.00 -7.99 9.25
CA GLY A 171 -4.64 -8.25 7.96
C GLY A 171 -5.17 -6.95 7.35
N PHE A 172 -4.47 -5.84 7.55
CA PHE A 172 -4.90 -4.50 7.14
C PHE A 172 -4.49 -4.21 5.69
N TRP A 173 -5.03 -5.01 4.76
CA TRP A 173 -4.83 -4.88 3.32
C TRP A 173 -6.07 -5.31 2.54
N THR A 174 -6.07 -5.01 1.25
CA THR A 174 -6.96 -5.67 0.28
C THR A 174 -6.26 -6.89 -0.32
N LEU A 175 -6.80 -8.08 -0.05
CA LEU A 175 -6.33 -9.29 -0.74
C LEU A 175 -6.52 -9.14 -2.27
N ASN A 176 -5.45 -9.45 -3.01
CA ASN A 176 -5.31 -9.21 -4.45
C ASN A 176 -5.43 -7.73 -4.83
N GLY A 177 -4.96 -6.83 -3.96
CA GLY A 177 -4.89 -5.39 -4.18
C GLY A 177 -3.46 -4.89 -4.02
N ASP A 178 -3.10 -4.55 -2.79
CA ASP A 178 -1.87 -3.87 -2.39
C ASP A 178 -0.65 -4.79 -2.26
N VAL A 179 -0.88 -6.12 -2.25
CA VAL A 179 0.16 -7.15 -2.16
C VAL A 179 0.82 -7.41 -3.52
N GLY A 180 2.16 -7.41 -3.55
CA GLY A 180 3.01 -7.78 -4.69
C GLY A 180 3.78 -9.09 -4.51
N ASP A 181 4.78 -9.30 -5.38
CA ASP A 181 5.56 -10.54 -5.49
C ASP A 181 6.69 -10.65 -4.44
N LEU A 182 7.25 -9.51 -4.04
CA LEU A 182 8.30 -9.40 -3.03
C LEU A 182 7.91 -8.30 -2.04
N ALA A 183 8.04 -8.56 -0.73
CA ALA A 183 7.64 -7.66 0.33
C ALA A 183 8.85 -7.20 1.18
N PRO A 184 9.58 -6.14 0.76
CA PRO A 184 10.85 -5.80 1.38
C PRO A 184 10.75 -5.29 2.82
N ILE A 185 9.58 -4.81 3.25
CA ILE A 185 9.38 -4.17 4.56
C ILE A 185 8.37 -4.88 5.45
N GLN A 186 7.84 -6.04 5.04
CA GLN A 186 6.83 -6.80 5.80
C GLN A 186 7.35 -7.43 7.11
N HIS A 187 8.61 -7.19 7.43
CA HIS A 187 9.25 -7.59 8.69
C HIS A 187 9.58 -6.39 9.59
N LEU A 188 9.17 -5.18 9.20
CA LEU A 188 9.39 -3.95 9.95
C LEU A 188 8.10 -3.51 10.63
N TRP A 189 8.18 -3.18 11.91
CA TRP A 189 7.08 -2.56 12.66
C TRP A 189 6.87 -1.12 12.22
N LYS A 190 5.62 -0.77 11.90
CA LYS A 190 5.23 0.57 11.44
C LYS A 190 5.59 1.65 12.44
N GLY A 191 5.16 1.48 13.68
CA GLY A 191 5.28 2.48 14.75
C GLY A 191 6.60 2.44 15.51
N LEU A 192 7.38 1.36 15.41
CA LEU A 192 8.63 1.18 16.16
C LEU A 192 9.90 1.30 15.30
N GLU A 193 9.84 0.97 14.02
CA GLU A 193 11.05 0.83 13.18
C GLU A 193 11.02 1.73 11.95
N GLU A 194 9.89 1.79 11.26
CA GLU A 194 9.83 2.36 9.91
C GLU A 194 10.15 3.86 9.86
N TYR A 195 9.68 4.65 10.83
CA TYR A 195 9.98 6.09 10.90
C TYR A 195 11.48 6.37 11.05
N THR A 196 12.19 5.62 11.91
CA THR A 196 13.66 5.75 12.03
C THR A 196 14.35 5.36 10.72
N ILE A 197 13.87 4.30 10.07
CA ILE A 197 14.40 3.86 8.76
C ILE A 197 14.20 4.95 7.71
N ALA A 198 13.02 5.59 7.68
CA ALA A 198 12.71 6.69 6.78
C ALA A 198 13.64 7.89 6.98
N GLU A 199 13.92 8.27 8.22
CA GLU A 199 14.86 9.34 8.55
C GLU A 199 16.28 9.00 8.06
N VAL A 200 16.75 7.77 8.29
CA VAL A 200 18.08 7.33 7.85
C VAL A 200 18.20 7.23 6.33
N LEU A 201 17.12 6.85 5.64
CA LEU A 201 17.05 6.84 4.17
C LEU A 201 16.98 8.26 3.57
N GLY A 202 16.74 9.29 4.39
CA GLY A 202 16.61 10.67 3.93
C GLY A 202 15.28 10.96 3.23
N ILE A 203 14.22 10.25 3.60
CA ILE A 203 12.89 10.47 3.00
C ILE A 203 12.42 11.91 3.26
N PRO A 204 11.86 12.60 2.24
CA PRO A 204 11.29 13.93 2.40
C PRO A 204 10.28 14.02 3.56
N LYS A 205 10.37 15.11 4.33
CA LYS A 205 9.54 15.32 5.54
C LYS A 205 8.05 15.33 5.22
N GLU A 206 7.68 15.83 4.05
CA GLU A 206 6.30 15.87 3.57
C GLU A 206 5.65 14.48 3.57
N SER A 207 6.43 13.41 3.36
CA SER A 207 5.93 12.04 3.41
C SER A 207 6.01 11.43 4.82
N ILE A 208 7.03 11.78 5.61
CA ILE A 208 7.16 11.31 7.01
C ILE A 208 6.05 11.89 7.90
N GLU A 209 5.72 13.16 7.69
CA GLU A 209 4.71 13.90 8.46
C GLU A 209 3.29 13.74 7.88
N ALA A 210 3.16 13.07 6.72
CA ALA A 210 1.86 12.75 6.16
C ALA A 210 1.09 11.82 7.10
N VAL A 211 -0.18 12.14 7.35
CA VAL A 211 -1.05 11.32 8.18
C VAL A 211 -1.28 9.97 7.47
N PRO A 212 -1.03 8.82 8.13
CA PRO A 212 -1.31 7.52 7.53
C PRO A 212 -2.79 7.32 7.21
N THR A 213 -3.07 6.98 5.95
CA THR A 213 -4.40 6.67 5.45
C THR A 213 -4.33 5.57 4.38
N ASP A 214 -5.34 4.71 4.33
CA ASP A 214 -5.50 3.66 3.31
C ASP A 214 -5.73 4.19 1.88
N GLY A 215 -6.11 5.47 1.73
CA GLY A 215 -6.46 6.07 0.44
C GLY A 215 -7.63 5.36 -0.27
N LEU A 216 -8.53 4.74 0.51
CA LEU A 216 -9.71 3.99 0.06
C LEU A 216 -11.04 4.64 0.50
N ASP A 217 -10.99 5.67 1.34
CA ASP A 217 -12.14 6.42 1.89
C ASP A 217 -13.14 5.52 2.65
N ILE A 218 -12.64 4.50 3.35
CA ILE A 218 -13.49 3.58 4.14
C ILE A 218 -14.20 4.32 5.27
N ILE A 219 -13.46 5.19 5.96
CA ILE A 219 -13.98 6.18 6.90
C ILE A 219 -13.74 7.55 6.24
N PRO A 220 -14.79 8.31 5.88
CA PRO A 220 -14.62 9.60 5.23
C PRO A 220 -13.78 10.57 6.08
N GLY A 221 -12.61 10.97 5.57
CA GLY A 221 -11.65 11.81 6.29
C GLY A 221 -10.98 11.13 7.50
N GLY A 222 -11.14 9.81 7.63
CA GLY A 222 -10.51 9.02 8.67
C GLY A 222 -9.10 8.57 8.30
N THR A 223 -8.39 8.10 9.31
CA THR A 223 -7.02 7.63 9.26
C THR A 223 -6.95 6.11 9.43
N ASP A 224 -5.77 5.52 9.22
CA ASP A 224 -5.54 4.12 9.56
C ASP A 224 -5.81 3.86 11.05
N GLN A 225 -5.46 4.84 11.88
CA GLN A 225 -5.68 4.80 13.31
C GLN A 225 -7.16 4.71 13.69
N ASP A 226 -8.03 5.40 12.95
CA ASP A 226 -9.48 5.35 13.15
C ASP A 226 -10.06 3.98 12.77
N GLN A 227 -9.42 3.27 11.82
CA GLN A 227 -9.83 1.94 11.40
C GLN A 227 -9.28 0.82 12.30
N LEU A 228 -8.02 0.97 12.72
CA LEU A 228 -7.30 0.01 13.57
C LEU A 228 -7.69 0.16 15.06
N GLY A 229 -8.15 1.35 15.46
CA GLY A 229 -8.59 1.67 16.81
C GLY A 229 -7.45 2.07 17.76
N LEU A 230 -6.19 2.06 17.33
CA LEU A 230 -5.01 2.42 18.12
C LEU A 230 -3.91 3.06 17.25
N PRO A 231 -3.07 3.95 17.80
CA PRO A 231 -1.83 4.38 17.15
C PRO A 231 -0.92 3.18 16.85
N TYR A 232 -0.26 3.18 15.69
CA TYR A 232 0.65 2.11 15.28
C TYR A 232 1.70 1.77 16.35
N HIS A 233 2.29 2.77 17.01
CA HIS A 233 3.27 2.53 18.07
C HIS A 233 2.71 1.73 19.26
N ASP A 234 1.43 1.92 19.61
CA ASP A 234 0.79 1.17 20.69
C ASP A 234 0.30 -0.19 20.19
N LEU A 235 -0.20 -0.23 18.95
CA LEU A 235 -0.58 -1.46 18.27
C LEU A 235 0.59 -2.46 18.19
N ASP A 236 1.77 -2.01 17.77
CA ASP A 236 2.97 -2.85 17.66
C ASP A 236 3.34 -3.47 19.01
N LYS A 237 3.28 -2.68 20.09
CA LYS A 237 3.56 -3.17 21.45
C LYS A 237 2.55 -4.23 21.90
N VAL A 238 1.28 -4.04 21.56
CA VAL A 238 0.23 -5.03 21.87
C VAL A 238 0.49 -6.32 21.10
N ILE A 239 0.79 -6.24 19.80
CA ILE A 239 1.08 -7.41 18.97
C ILE A 239 2.30 -8.15 19.51
N ILE A 240 3.41 -7.45 19.79
CA ILE A 240 4.61 -8.05 20.36
C ILE A 240 4.29 -8.75 21.69
N ALA A 241 3.50 -8.14 22.56
CA ALA A 241 3.12 -8.73 23.84
C ALA A 241 2.23 -9.98 23.70
N LEU A 242 1.49 -10.13 22.61
CA LEU A 242 0.68 -11.33 22.33
C LEU A 242 1.49 -12.49 21.72
N LEU A 243 2.65 -12.19 21.13
CA LEU A 243 3.54 -13.20 20.53
C LEU A 243 4.56 -13.79 21.52
N HIS A 244 4.65 -13.22 22.72
CA HIS A 244 5.52 -13.66 23.81
C HIS A 244 4.72 -14.31 24.94
#